data_AF-A0A327R7D7-F1
#
_entry.id   AF-A0A327R7D7-F1
#
_cell.length_a   1.000
_cell.length_b   1.000
_cell.length_c   1.000
_cell.angle_alpha   90.00
_cell.angle_beta   90.00
_cell.angle_gamma   90.00
#
_symmetry.space_group_name_H-M   'P 1'
#
loop_
_entity.id
_entity.type
_entity.pdbx_description
1 polymer ?
#
loop_
_entity_poly.entity_id
_entity_poly.type
_entity_poly.pdbx_seq_one_letter_code
_entity_poly.pdbx_strand_id
1 'polypeptide(L)'
;MNNQKSIAVLPFVNMSNDIDNEYFCDGITEEIINALTKIDKLKVIARTSSFAFKGKDIDIRKIGGQLGVSTILEGSIKKSRERVRITAQLIDVEDGTHYWSKKFDRQLMDIFDLEDEISLAIAEEVRNNFGHFEIQEHLIEQPTSSVDAYQMYLKGRSFQLKWTPEGLSQAIHYYNKAIALDKNYAKAYYANLQCYGLSAMWGYIPYEEAMESAIDNLLMAKELDASLPEYPLSYVGKFFWEEWDFKSAYIHIKKVLAINPNHVDGLEALTELFIALGFFDMALRYANKLLEVDPLSANNHYTLAHIHYFQGLFDKALENIDYALALNPELELAHHLKCFCLIWLNKKQQFQEFICNTSLIEEKNLLFRLVNEKHIDVPHQIIEKWSSLSKDKTMLVPYDVFILANSHQTATAFSLLKEMIDQRRGQIINYRQEPFLRPLHKINGFTDLHWSNLSSTDITSTKKDEEKATANVLDKDQIKKLKGKLLSYFKEEEPFLNPQLNLNVVAQVLELNNNKISFLINQAFDVNFNDFVNSYRLKHFKLIALDANNSHLTILGLAYDSGFNSKTVFNTYFKKIEGVTPRAWMKANSL
;
A
#
# COMPACT_ATOMS: atom_id res chain seq x y z
N MET A 1 -16.10 -4.97 9.95
CA MET A 1 -16.64 -3.60 9.85
C MET A 1 -15.63 -2.79 9.04
N ASN A 2 -16.01 -2.26 7.88
CA ASN A 2 -15.10 -1.44 7.08
C ASN A 2 -14.75 -0.19 7.88
N ASN A 3 -13.46 0.19 7.89
CA ASN A 3 -13.07 1.50 8.40
C ASN A 3 -13.79 2.56 7.54
N GLN A 4 -14.65 3.38 8.14
CA GLN A 4 -15.43 4.37 7.39
C GLN A 4 -14.53 5.39 6.69
N LYS A 5 -13.32 5.66 7.20
CA LYS A 5 -12.34 6.58 6.60
C LYS A 5 -11.34 5.79 5.76
N SER A 6 -11.82 5.21 4.66
CA SER A 6 -10.98 4.41 3.77
C SER A 6 -11.34 4.57 2.30
N ILE A 7 -10.32 4.46 1.45
CA ILE A 7 -10.43 4.65 0.00
C ILE A 7 -9.53 3.68 -0.76
N ALA A 8 -10.04 3.16 -1.87
CA ALA A 8 -9.24 2.55 -2.92
C ALA A 8 -9.36 3.38 -4.20
N VAL A 9 -8.26 3.53 -4.92
CA VAL A 9 -8.21 4.29 -6.18
C VAL A 9 -7.98 3.31 -7.31
N LEU A 10 -9.04 2.99 -8.05
CA LEU A 10 -8.95 2.06 -9.17
C LEU A 10 -8.20 2.70 -10.35
N PRO A 11 -7.54 1.88 -11.20
CA PRO A 11 -6.86 2.37 -12.40
C PRO A 11 -7.78 3.20 -13.28
N PHE A 12 -7.38 4.44 -13.59
CA PHE A 12 -8.19 5.30 -14.42
C PHE A 12 -8.20 4.78 -15.86
N VAL A 13 -9.39 4.73 -16.47
CA VAL A 13 -9.57 4.22 -17.82
C VAL A 13 -8.98 5.20 -18.85
N ASN A 14 -8.13 4.69 -19.73
CA ASN A 14 -7.62 5.48 -20.87
C ASN A 14 -8.73 5.67 -21.92
N MET A 15 -9.20 6.92 -22.06
CA MET A 15 -10.16 7.35 -23.09
C MET A 15 -9.50 8.16 -24.21
N SER A 16 -8.18 8.07 -24.33
CA SER A 16 -7.40 8.64 -25.42
C SER A 16 -7.47 7.73 -26.65
N ASN A 17 -7.23 8.28 -27.84
CA ASN A 17 -7.17 7.48 -29.08
C ASN A 17 -5.88 6.67 -29.21
N ASP A 18 -4.90 6.95 -28.34
CA ASP A 18 -3.56 6.40 -28.39
C ASP A 18 -3.32 5.53 -27.16
N ILE A 19 -3.10 4.24 -27.41
CA ILE A 19 -2.88 3.21 -26.39
C ILE A 19 -1.56 3.42 -25.65
N ASP A 20 -0.60 4.13 -26.27
CA ASP A 20 0.68 4.45 -25.63
C ASP A 20 0.49 5.42 -24.45
N ASN A 21 -0.70 5.98 -24.23
CA ASN A 21 -0.99 6.78 -23.03
C ASN A 21 -1.41 5.96 -21.80
N GLU A 22 -1.40 4.62 -21.88
CA GLU A 22 -1.76 3.77 -20.75
C GLU A 22 -0.82 3.98 -19.56
N TYR A 23 0.50 4.09 -19.81
CA TYR A 23 1.49 4.35 -18.74
C TYR A 23 1.22 5.67 -18.02
N PHE A 24 0.71 6.67 -18.76
CA PHE A 24 0.39 7.98 -18.20
C PHE A 24 -0.82 7.85 -17.29
N CYS A 25 -1.88 7.15 -17.71
CA CYS A 25 -3.07 6.94 -16.88
C CYS A 25 -2.75 6.19 -15.59
N ASP A 26 -1.91 5.16 -15.71
CA ASP A 26 -1.42 4.38 -14.58
C ASP A 26 -0.56 5.21 -13.63
N GLY A 27 0.30 6.07 -14.19
CA GLY A 27 1.14 6.99 -13.43
C GLY A 27 0.33 8.00 -12.62
N ILE A 28 -0.64 8.67 -13.24
CA ILE A 28 -1.53 9.61 -12.54
C ILE A 28 -2.33 8.90 -11.43
N THR A 29 -2.80 7.68 -11.70
CA THR A 29 -3.50 6.87 -10.68
C THR A 29 -2.58 6.59 -9.48
N GLU A 30 -1.33 6.21 -9.73
CA GLU A 30 -0.32 5.96 -8.70
C GLU A 30 0.03 7.24 -7.92
N GLU A 31 0.17 8.39 -8.57
CA GLU A 31 0.44 9.66 -7.86
C GLU A 31 -0.74 10.10 -6.98
N ILE A 32 -2.00 9.88 -7.41
CA ILE A 32 -3.18 10.13 -6.55
C ILE A 32 -3.15 9.21 -5.32
N ILE A 33 -2.83 7.92 -5.49
CA ILE A 33 -2.67 6.99 -4.36
C ILE A 33 -1.59 7.54 -3.40
N ASN A 34 -0.42 7.88 -3.93
CA ASN A 34 0.71 8.39 -3.15
C ASN A 34 0.34 9.67 -2.38
N ALA A 35 -0.35 10.62 -3.01
CA ALA A 35 -0.81 11.85 -2.39
C ALA A 35 -1.77 11.59 -1.22
N LEU A 36 -2.75 10.70 -1.41
CA LEU A 36 -3.71 10.35 -0.37
C LEU A 36 -3.08 9.58 0.80
N THR A 37 -2.03 8.77 0.58
CA THR A 37 -1.36 8.03 1.67
C THR A 37 -0.70 8.93 2.72
N LYS A 38 -0.40 10.19 2.38
CA LYS A 38 0.17 11.19 3.30
C LYS A 38 -0.84 11.70 4.33
N ILE A 39 -2.13 11.43 4.14
CA ILE A 39 -3.20 11.92 5.03
C ILE A 39 -3.30 10.98 6.24
N ASP A 40 -2.97 11.51 7.42
CA ASP A 40 -3.12 10.76 8.66
C ASP A 40 -4.59 10.35 8.90
N LYS A 41 -4.79 9.14 9.41
CA LYS A 41 -6.11 8.51 9.68
C LYS A 41 -6.96 8.17 8.46
N LEU A 42 -6.52 8.48 7.23
CA LEU A 42 -7.15 7.97 6.01
C LEU A 42 -6.50 6.64 5.61
N LYS A 43 -7.27 5.54 5.62
CA LYS A 43 -6.79 4.27 5.10
C LYS A 43 -6.83 4.31 3.57
N VAL A 44 -5.68 4.24 2.92
CA VAL A 44 -5.57 4.22 1.45
C VAL A 44 -5.04 2.86 1.01
N ILE A 45 -5.73 2.22 0.07
CA ILE A 45 -5.28 0.95 -0.49
C ILE A 45 -4.16 1.18 -1.49
N ALA A 46 -3.10 0.41 -1.35
CA ALA A 46 -1.93 0.50 -2.21
C ALA A 46 -2.23 0.15 -3.67
N ARG A 47 -1.25 0.49 -4.51
CA ARG A 47 -1.29 0.29 -5.94
C ARG A 47 -1.54 -1.17 -6.35
N THR A 48 -0.79 -2.12 -5.80
CA THR A 48 -0.88 -3.54 -6.20
C THR A 48 -2.30 -4.07 -6.09
N SER A 49 -2.93 -3.89 -4.93
CA SER A 49 -4.31 -4.30 -4.70
C SER A 49 -5.32 -3.56 -5.54
N SER A 50 -5.17 -2.25 -5.72
CA SER A 50 -6.08 -1.46 -6.55
C SER A 50 -6.02 -1.90 -8.02
N PHE A 51 -4.82 -2.20 -8.52
CA PHE A 51 -4.59 -2.62 -9.90
C PHE A 51 -4.93 -4.09 -10.17
N ALA A 52 -5.15 -4.91 -9.16
CA ALA A 52 -5.65 -6.28 -9.31
C ALA A 52 -7.01 -6.33 -10.04
N PHE A 53 -7.74 -5.22 -10.08
CA PHE A 53 -9.04 -5.08 -10.76
C PHE A 53 -8.94 -4.47 -12.16
N LYS A 54 -7.75 -4.10 -12.64
CA LYS A 54 -7.58 -3.48 -13.96
C LYS A 54 -8.14 -4.38 -15.06
N GLY A 55 -9.00 -3.81 -15.91
CA GLY A 55 -9.59 -4.52 -17.05
C GLY A 55 -10.60 -5.61 -16.68
N LYS A 56 -11.05 -5.68 -15.42
CA LYS A 56 -12.06 -6.64 -14.95
C LYS A 56 -13.41 -5.93 -14.76
N ASP A 57 -14.48 -6.57 -15.24
CA ASP A 57 -15.86 -6.11 -15.03
C ASP A 57 -16.41 -6.75 -13.74
N ILE A 58 -16.21 -6.08 -12.61
CA ILE A 58 -16.61 -6.56 -11.28
C ILE A 58 -17.41 -5.46 -10.58
N ASP A 59 -18.51 -5.85 -9.93
CA ASP A 59 -19.33 -4.96 -9.11
C ASP A 59 -18.49 -4.24 -8.04
N ILE A 60 -18.59 -2.90 -8.02
CA ILE A 60 -17.80 -2.02 -7.15
C ILE A 60 -17.94 -2.36 -5.66
N ARG A 61 -19.10 -2.87 -5.23
CA ARG A 61 -19.34 -3.26 -3.83
C ARG A 61 -18.56 -4.51 -3.47
N LYS A 62 -18.40 -5.44 -4.42
CA LYS A 62 -17.54 -6.62 -4.24
C LYS A 62 -16.07 -6.23 -4.18
N ILE A 63 -15.65 -5.29 -5.04
CA ILE A 63 -14.28 -4.74 -5.01
C ILE A 63 -14.02 -4.11 -3.64
N GLY A 64 -14.91 -3.24 -3.16
CA GLY A 64 -14.77 -2.56 -1.87
C GLY A 64 -14.78 -3.53 -0.69
N GLY A 65 -15.56 -4.61 -0.77
CA GLY A 65 -15.56 -5.69 0.21
C GLY A 65 -14.24 -6.47 0.24
N GLN A 66 -13.65 -6.80 -0.92
CA GLN A 66 -12.35 -7.49 -1.00
C GLN A 66 -11.19 -6.61 -0.51
N LEU A 67 -11.24 -5.31 -0.78
CA LEU A 67 -10.24 -4.34 -0.35
C LEU A 67 -10.44 -3.85 1.10
N GLY A 68 -11.61 -4.13 1.69
CA GLY A 68 -11.97 -3.66 3.02
C GLY A 68 -12.01 -2.14 3.12
N VAL A 69 -12.66 -1.49 2.14
CA VAL A 69 -12.84 -0.02 2.08
C VAL A 69 -14.30 0.41 2.04
N SER A 70 -14.58 1.66 2.43
CA SER A 70 -15.89 2.30 2.34
C SER A 70 -16.06 3.15 1.08
N THR A 71 -14.94 3.63 0.50
CA THR A 71 -14.96 4.47 -0.69
C THR A 71 -14.17 3.84 -1.81
N ILE A 72 -14.69 3.93 -3.04
CA ILE A 72 -13.91 3.69 -4.24
C ILE A 72 -13.89 4.94 -5.10
N LEU A 73 -12.69 5.29 -5.56
CA LEU A 73 -12.46 6.26 -6.62
C LEU A 73 -12.26 5.51 -7.93
N GLU A 74 -13.09 5.85 -8.92
CA GLU A 74 -12.89 5.45 -10.32
C GLU A 74 -12.89 6.67 -11.22
N GLY A 75 -12.39 6.50 -12.44
CA GLY A 75 -12.26 7.63 -13.34
C GLY A 75 -11.74 7.27 -14.71
N SER A 76 -11.59 8.30 -15.52
CA SER A 76 -11.03 8.20 -16.85
C SER A 76 -10.14 9.39 -17.19
N ILE A 77 -9.13 9.12 -18.02
CA ILE A 77 -8.19 10.13 -18.49
C ILE A 77 -8.23 10.14 -20.01
N LYS A 78 -8.40 11.33 -20.57
CA LYS A 78 -8.22 11.60 -22.00
C LYS A 78 -7.11 12.60 -22.17
N LYS A 79 -5.96 12.14 -22.67
CA LYS A 79 -4.81 12.95 -23.02
C LYS A 79 -4.82 13.26 -24.50
N SER A 80 -4.54 14.52 -24.85
CA SER A 80 -4.46 15.00 -26.22
C SER A 80 -3.38 16.05 -26.34
N ARG A 81 -2.18 15.65 -26.79
CA ARG A 81 -0.98 16.50 -26.94
C ARG A 81 -0.74 17.39 -25.72
N GLU A 82 -1.29 18.60 -25.72
CA GLU A 82 -1.10 19.64 -24.70
C GLU A 82 -2.21 19.72 -23.65
N ARG A 83 -3.26 18.89 -23.73
CA ARG A 83 -4.37 18.90 -22.76
C ARG A 83 -4.63 17.55 -22.15
N VAL A 84 -5.01 17.58 -20.87
CA VAL A 84 -5.48 16.42 -20.12
C VAL A 84 -6.87 16.72 -19.58
N ARG A 85 -7.77 15.76 -19.82
CA ARG A 85 -9.10 15.76 -19.22
C ARG A 85 -9.24 14.55 -18.32
N ILE A 86 -9.54 14.80 -17.06
CA ILE A 86 -9.73 13.77 -16.04
C ILE A 86 -11.17 13.83 -15.54
N THR A 87 -11.86 12.69 -15.51
CA THR A 87 -13.14 12.54 -14.82
C THR A 87 -12.92 11.61 -13.64
N ALA A 88 -13.32 12.04 -12.46
CA ALA A 88 -13.13 11.31 -11.21
C ALA A 88 -14.48 11.21 -10.49
N GLN A 89 -14.77 10.04 -9.92
CA GLN A 89 -16.04 9.74 -9.25
C GLN A 89 -15.78 8.98 -7.95
N LEU A 90 -16.46 9.38 -6.88
CA LEU A 90 -16.41 8.68 -5.60
C LEU A 90 -17.71 7.91 -5.38
N ILE A 91 -17.55 6.65 -5.01
CA ILE A 91 -18.63 5.68 -4.85
C ILE A 91 -18.61 5.16 -3.42
N ASP A 92 -19.78 5.15 -2.79
CA ASP A 92 -19.99 4.51 -1.50
C ASP A 92 -20.12 2.99 -1.70
N VAL A 93 -19.26 2.22 -1.05
CA VAL A 93 -19.23 0.75 -1.13
C VAL A 93 -20.47 0.12 -0.49
N GLU A 94 -21.13 0.79 0.46
CA GLU A 94 -22.28 0.24 1.18
C GLU A 94 -23.47 -0.01 0.24
N ASP A 95 -23.80 0.96 -0.61
CA ASP A 95 -24.97 0.90 -1.48
C ASP A 95 -24.66 1.04 -2.98
N GLY A 96 -23.41 1.34 -3.34
CA GLY A 96 -22.96 1.55 -4.72
C GLY A 96 -23.30 2.92 -5.30
N THR A 97 -23.69 3.88 -4.46
CA THR A 97 -24.07 5.23 -4.90
C THR A 97 -22.83 6.06 -5.25
N HIS A 98 -22.87 6.69 -6.44
CA HIS A 98 -21.94 7.77 -6.79
C HIS A 98 -22.39 9.05 -6.06
N TYR A 99 -21.65 9.45 -5.04
CA TYR A 99 -22.00 10.63 -4.24
C TYR A 99 -21.23 11.88 -4.66
N TRP A 100 -20.15 11.73 -5.42
CA TRP A 100 -19.39 12.84 -5.99
C TRP A 100 -18.85 12.49 -7.37
N SER A 101 -18.82 13.48 -8.27
CA SER A 101 -18.22 13.38 -9.59
C SER A 101 -17.72 14.76 -10.00
N LYS A 102 -16.46 14.85 -10.43
CA LYS A 102 -15.88 16.09 -10.95
C LYS A 102 -15.09 15.84 -12.21
N LYS A 103 -15.12 16.83 -13.09
CA LYS A 103 -14.35 16.86 -14.33
C LYS A 103 -13.31 17.96 -14.25
N PHE A 104 -12.08 17.61 -14.60
CA PHE A 104 -10.95 18.51 -14.67
C PHE A 104 -10.46 18.59 -16.12
N ASP A 105 -10.22 19.80 -16.61
CA ASP A 105 -9.72 20.06 -17.97
C ASP A 105 -8.63 21.15 -17.84
N ARG A 106 -7.39 20.75 -18.09
CA ARG A 106 -6.19 21.60 -17.89
C ARG A 106 -5.20 21.37 -19.02
N GLN A 107 -4.23 22.28 -19.11
CA GLN A 107 -3.07 22.05 -19.97
C GLN A 107 -2.14 21.03 -19.30
N LEU A 108 -1.43 20.25 -20.11
CA LEU A 108 -0.47 19.25 -19.62
C LEU A 108 0.70 19.92 -18.87
N MET A 109 1.00 21.18 -19.16
CA MET A 109 1.99 21.94 -18.41
C MET A 109 1.61 22.19 -16.94
N ASP A 110 0.31 22.18 -16.63
CA ASP A 110 -0.25 22.38 -15.29
C ASP A 110 -0.49 21.04 -14.58
N ILE A 111 0.18 19.95 -14.99
CA ILE A 111 -0.16 18.60 -14.53
C ILE A 111 0.01 18.42 -13.02
N PHE A 112 1.01 19.04 -12.40
CA PHE A 112 1.24 18.93 -10.97
C PHE A 112 0.17 19.66 -10.15
N ASP A 113 -0.19 20.88 -10.56
CA ASP A 113 -1.30 21.62 -9.96
C ASP A 113 -2.62 20.85 -10.14
N LEU A 114 -2.79 20.18 -11.28
CA LEU A 114 -3.95 19.34 -11.54
C LEU A 114 -3.99 18.12 -10.63
N GLU A 115 -2.88 17.41 -10.44
CA GLU A 115 -2.80 16.26 -9.54
C GLU A 115 -3.07 16.66 -8.08
N ASP A 116 -2.55 17.81 -7.64
CA ASP A 116 -2.79 18.35 -6.29
C ASP A 116 -4.27 18.75 -6.14
N GLU A 117 -4.84 19.48 -7.10
CA GLU A 117 -6.26 19.87 -7.11
C GLU A 117 -7.17 18.65 -7.03
N ILE A 118 -6.87 17.60 -7.80
CA ILE A 118 -7.64 16.34 -7.81
C ILE A 118 -7.54 15.66 -6.45
N SER A 119 -6.32 15.47 -5.94
CA SER A 119 -6.06 14.75 -4.69
C SER A 119 -6.70 15.45 -3.49
N LEU A 120 -6.59 16.78 -3.42
CA LEU A 120 -7.26 17.60 -2.41
C LEU A 120 -8.78 17.47 -2.53
N ALA A 121 -9.35 17.63 -3.72
CA ALA A 121 -10.79 17.52 -3.92
C ALA A 121 -11.33 16.14 -3.49
N ILE A 122 -10.61 15.05 -3.81
CA ILE A 122 -10.96 13.70 -3.37
C ILE A 122 -10.92 13.60 -1.84
N ALA A 123 -9.82 14.03 -1.22
CA ALA A 123 -9.64 13.97 0.22
C ALA A 123 -10.72 14.76 0.98
N GLU A 124 -11.06 15.96 0.50
CA GLU A 124 -12.11 16.80 1.07
C GLU A 124 -13.47 16.11 1.03
N GLU A 125 -13.82 15.49 -0.11
CA GLU A 125 -15.11 14.82 -0.26
C GLU A 125 -15.22 13.55 0.58
N VAL A 126 -14.14 12.78 0.69
CA VAL A 126 -14.08 11.64 1.63
C VAL A 126 -14.26 12.11 3.06
N ARG A 127 -13.62 13.21 3.47
CA ARG A 127 -13.78 13.81 4.81
C ARG A 127 -15.20 14.30 5.05
N ASN A 128 -15.82 14.93 4.05
CA ASN A 128 -17.18 15.44 4.14
C ASN A 128 -18.20 14.32 4.32
N ASN A 129 -17.96 13.15 3.72
CA ASN A 129 -18.86 12.01 3.75
C ASN A 129 -18.64 11.05 4.93
N PHE A 130 -17.39 10.80 5.33
CA PHE A 130 -17.07 9.75 6.33
C PHE A 130 -16.44 10.27 7.62
N GLY A 131 -16.24 11.58 7.72
CA GLY A 131 -15.86 12.24 8.97
C GLY A 131 -14.41 12.71 9.00
N HIS A 132 -14.09 13.41 10.08
CA HIS A 132 -12.94 14.29 10.15
C HIS A 132 -11.56 13.58 10.11
N PHE A 133 -10.66 14.12 9.29
CA PHE A 133 -9.21 13.95 9.34
C PHE A 133 -8.56 15.25 8.85
N GLU A 134 -7.30 15.47 9.22
CA GLU A 134 -6.56 16.66 8.82
C GLU A 134 -6.04 16.50 7.39
N ILE A 135 -6.29 17.52 6.56
CA ILE A 135 -5.75 17.61 5.19
C ILE A 135 -4.79 18.79 5.16
N GLN A 136 -3.63 18.60 4.57
CA GLN A 136 -2.63 19.64 4.36
C GLN A 136 -3.11 20.61 3.26
N GLU A 137 -2.46 21.77 3.15
CA GLU A 137 -2.79 22.75 2.09
C GLU A 137 -2.44 22.21 0.70
N HIS A 138 -1.32 21.48 0.61
CA HIS A 138 -0.88 20.74 -0.57
C HIS A 138 -0.60 19.30 -0.19
N LEU A 139 -0.95 18.35 -1.07
CA LEU A 139 -0.62 16.93 -0.94
C LEU A 139 0.52 16.53 -1.87
N ILE A 140 0.69 17.29 -2.96
CA ILE A 140 1.71 17.09 -3.98
C ILE A 140 2.56 18.35 -4.06
N GLU A 141 3.87 18.18 -3.85
CA GLU A 141 4.85 19.21 -4.18
C GLU A 141 5.34 18.96 -5.61
N GLN A 142 5.54 20.04 -6.36
CA GLN A 142 5.99 19.97 -7.74
C GLN A 142 7.35 19.24 -7.81
N PRO A 143 7.42 18.03 -8.38
CA PRO A 143 8.61 17.20 -8.29
C PRO A 143 9.67 17.55 -9.37
N THR A 144 9.27 18.28 -10.41
CA THR A 144 10.14 18.75 -11.51
C THR A 144 9.52 19.97 -12.19
N SER A 145 10.37 20.81 -12.78
CA SER A 145 9.93 21.93 -13.64
C SER A 145 9.65 21.49 -15.09
N SER A 146 9.99 20.25 -15.46
CA SER A 146 9.91 19.72 -16.81
C SER A 146 8.86 18.62 -16.92
N VAL A 147 7.76 18.94 -17.59
CA VAL A 147 6.69 17.97 -17.89
C VAL A 147 7.18 16.82 -18.79
N ASP A 148 8.15 17.07 -19.65
CA ASP A 148 8.77 16.02 -20.45
C ASP A 148 9.61 15.07 -19.58
N ALA A 149 10.35 15.60 -18.60
CA ALA A 149 11.06 14.77 -17.63
C ALA A 149 10.08 13.91 -16.82
N TYR A 150 8.95 14.48 -16.41
CA TYR A 150 7.89 13.76 -15.72
C TYR A 150 7.30 12.63 -16.55
N GLN A 151 6.99 12.86 -17.83
CA GLN A 151 6.50 11.81 -18.72
C GLN A 151 7.52 10.68 -18.90
N MET A 152 8.81 11.00 -19.01
CA MET A 152 9.87 9.98 -19.06
C MET A 152 9.94 9.21 -17.73
N TYR A 153 9.81 9.88 -16.59
CA TYR A 153 9.76 9.22 -15.27
C TYR A 153 8.60 8.24 -15.16
N LEU A 154 7.36 8.65 -15.49
CA LEU A 154 6.19 7.77 -15.46
C LEU A 154 6.36 6.57 -16.40
N LYS A 155 6.97 6.79 -17.56
CA LYS A 155 7.27 5.71 -18.51
C LYS A 155 8.29 4.75 -17.92
N GLY A 156 9.37 5.24 -17.31
CA GLY A 156 10.34 4.44 -16.57
C GLY A 156 9.68 3.60 -15.48
N ARG A 157 8.78 4.21 -14.69
CA ARG A 157 8.03 3.53 -13.63
C ARG A 157 7.18 2.39 -14.16
N SER A 158 6.50 2.57 -15.29
CA SER A 158 5.71 1.51 -15.92
C SER A 158 6.53 0.30 -16.36
N PHE A 159 7.81 0.50 -16.71
CA PHE A 159 8.72 -0.61 -17.04
C PHE A 159 9.34 -1.24 -15.80
N GLN A 160 9.69 -0.42 -14.79
CA GLN A 160 10.22 -0.90 -13.51
C GLN A 160 9.25 -1.88 -12.85
N LEU A 161 7.95 -1.54 -12.84
CA LEU A 161 6.88 -2.35 -12.24
C LEU A 161 6.62 -3.69 -12.95
N LYS A 162 7.36 -4.03 -14.01
CA LYS A 162 7.32 -5.36 -14.64
C LYS A 162 8.22 -6.38 -13.93
N TRP A 163 9.20 -5.94 -13.14
CA TRP A 163 10.12 -6.82 -12.39
C TRP A 163 10.88 -7.83 -13.27
N THR A 164 11.15 -7.46 -14.53
CA THR A 164 11.92 -8.26 -15.51
C THR A 164 13.26 -7.59 -15.84
N PRO A 165 14.30 -8.34 -16.26
CA PRO A 165 15.57 -7.75 -16.70
C PRO A 165 15.38 -6.67 -17.78
N GLU A 166 14.57 -6.97 -18.80
CA GLU A 166 14.28 -6.04 -19.90
C GLU A 166 13.53 -4.81 -19.40
N GLY A 167 12.59 -5.01 -18.47
CA GLY A 167 11.85 -3.95 -17.80
C GLY A 167 12.76 -3.01 -17.01
N LEU A 168 13.68 -3.53 -16.19
CA LEU A 168 14.64 -2.71 -15.44
C LEU A 168 15.58 -1.95 -16.38
N SER A 169 16.08 -2.59 -17.43
CA SER A 169 16.91 -1.93 -18.44
C SER A 169 16.19 -0.78 -19.14
N GLN A 170 14.93 -0.98 -19.55
CA GLN A 170 14.11 0.10 -20.13
C GLN A 170 13.79 1.19 -19.10
N ALA A 171 13.55 0.84 -17.85
CA ALA A 171 13.31 1.81 -16.78
C ALA A 171 14.52 2.74 -16.59
N ILE A 172 15.73 2.17 -16.48
CA ILE A 172 17.00 2.92 -16.41
C ILE A 172 17.13 3.88 -17.59
N HIS A 173 16.86 3.41 -18.82
CA HIS A 173 16.90 4.26 -20.01
C HIS A 173 15.97 5.47 -19.92
N TYR A 174 14.73 5.28 -19.47
CA TYR A 174 13.77 6.38 -19.33
C TYR A 174 14.09 7.30 -18.15
N TYR A 175 14.59 6.78 -17.03
CA TYR A 175 15.03 7.61 -15.92
C TYR A 175 16.24 8.47 -16.28
N ASN A 176 17.22 7.92 -17.02
CA ASN A 176 18.33 8.70 -17.56
C ASN A 176 17.85 9.82 -18.50
N LYS A 177 16.82 9.59 -19.31
CA LYS A 177 16.18 10.65 -20.11
C LYS A 177 15.50 11.70 -19.25
N ALA A 178 14.78 11.31 -18.20
CA ALA A 178 14.17 12.25 -17.26
C ALA A 178 15.23 13.15 -16.61
N ILE A 179 16.31 12.56 -16.12
CA ILE A 179 17.46 13.26 -15.51
C ILE A 179 18.14 14.20 -16.52
N ALA A 180 18.28 13.78 -17.78
CA ALA A 180 18.86 14.63 -18.82
C ALA A 180 17.99 15.86 -19.14
N LEU A 181 16.66 15.73 -19.02
CA LEU A 181 15.70 16.81 -19.25
C LEU A 181 15.58 17.75 -18.05
N ASP A 182 15.70 17.23 -16.82
CA ASP A 182 15.76 18.03 -15.59
C ASP A 182 16.70 17.37 -14.56
N LYS A 183 17.88 17.97 -14.38
CA LYS A 183 18.91 17.51 -13.43
C LYS A 183 18.53 17.73 -11.97
N ASN A 184 17.47 18.48 -11.69
CA ASN A 184 16.99 18.71 -10.33
C ASN A 184 15.88 17.74 -9.93
N TYR A 185 15.56 16.75 -10.77
CA TYR A 185 14.45 15.82 -10.53
C TYR A 185 14.86 14.66 -9.60
N ALA A 186 14.82 14.89 -8.28
CA ALA A 186 15.26 13.93 -7.25
C ALA A 186 14.63 12.52 -7.39
N LYS A 187 13.31 12.42 -7.62
CA LYS A 187 12.61 11.12 -7.75
C LYS A 187 13.17 10.28 -8.91
N ALA A 188 13.61 10.90 -10.00
CA ALA A 188 14.18 10.16 -11.13
C ALA A 188 15.52 9.51 -10.75
N TYR A 189 16.37 10.19 -9.96
CA TYR A 189 17.60 9.61 -9.43
C TYR A 189 17.32 8.46 -8.45
N TYR A 190 16.38 8.63 -7.50
CA TYR A 190 16.02 7.54 -6.57
C TYR A 190 15.46 6.30 -7.29
N ALA A 191 14.60 6.49 -8.29
CA ALA A 191 14.07 5.36 -9.06
C ALA A 191 15.15 4.67 -9.91
N ASN A 192 16.08 5.44 -10.48
CA ASN A 192 17.22 4.90 -11.21
C ASN A 192 18.15 4.09 -10.29
N LEU A 193 18.46 4.62 -9.10
CA LEU A 193 19.19 3.92 -8.05
C LEU A 193 18.55 2.57 -7.73
N GLN A 194 17.23 2.53 -7.58
CA GLN A 194 16.53 1.28 -7.26
C GLN A 194 16.66 0.26 -8.40
N CYS A 195 16.54 0.69 -9.65
CA CYS A 195 16.73 -0.21 -10.80
C CYS A 195 18.15 -0.76 -10.90
N TYR A 196 19.17 0.07 -10.65
CA TYR A 196 20.57 -0.39 -10.63
C TYR A 196 20.81 -1.36 -9.46
N GLY A 197 20.31 -1.05 -8.26
CA GLY A 197 20.41 -1.92 -7.10
C GLY A 197 19.76 -3.29 -7.31
N LEU A 198 18.54 -3.32 -7.88
CA LEU A 198 17.87 -4.57 -8.24
C LEU A 198 18.64 -5.34 -9.32
N SER A 199 19.15 -4.64 -10.35
CA SER A 199 19.95 -5.25 -11.41
C SER A 199 21.26 -5.86 -10.89
N ALA A 200 21.89 -5.21 -9.90
CA ALA A 200 23.08 -5.72 -9.21
C ALA A 200 22.74 -7.01 -8.43
N MET A 201 21.69 -6.93 -7.60
CA MET A 201 21.34 -8.01 -6.67
C MET A 201 20.82 -9.26 -7.38
N TRP A 202 20.16 -9.09 -8.53
CA TRP A 202 19.68 -10.20 -9.36
C TRP A 202 20.69 -10.64 -10.43
N GLY A 203 21.87 -10.02 -10.49
CA GLY A 203 22.95 -10.43 -11.38
C GLY A 203 22.72 -10.11 -12.87
N TYR A 204 21.89 -9.11 -13.17
CA TYR A 204 21.65 -8.65 -14.55
C TYR A 204 22.73 -7.67 -15.05
N ILE A 205 23.39 -6.98 -14.13
CA ILE A 205 24.54 -6.11 -14.38
C ILE A 205 25.64 -6.50 -13.37
N PRO A 206 26.94 -6.46 -13.74
CA PRO A 206 28.02 -6.69 -12.78
C PRO A 206 27.84 -5.84 -11.51
N TYR A 207 27.96 -6.48 -10.34
CA TYR A 207 27.62 -5.86 -9.05
C TYR A 207 28.34 -4.52 -8.84
N GLU A 208 29.66 -4.48 -9.06
CA GLU A 208 30.47 -3.26 -8.85
C GLU A 208 30.01 -2.11 -9.76
N GLU A 209 29.77 -2.37 -11.05
CA GLU A 209 29.33 -1.37 -12.04
C GLU A 209 27.93 -0.82 -11.69
N ALA A 210 27.00 -1.71 -11.35
CA ALA A 210 25.64 -1.32 -10.99
C ALA A 210 25.61 -0.55 -9.67
N MET A 211 26.39 -0.97 -8.68
CA MET A 211 26.44 -0.30 -7.38
C MET A 211 27.14 1.07 -7.45
N GLU A 212 28.18 1.25 -8.29
CA GLU A 212 28.75 2.56 -8.57
C GLU A 212 27.68 3.51 -9.12
N SER A 213 26.93 3.07 -10.12
CA SER A 213 25.81 3.85 -10.69
C SER A 213 24.72 4.14 -9.65
N ALA A 214 24.37 3.16 -8.81
CA ALA A 214 23.38 3.35 -7.75
C ALA A 214 23.84 4.40 -6.72
N ILE A 215 25.11 4.35 -6.30
CA ILE A 215 25.70 5.29 -5.34
C ILE A 215 25.75 6.71 -5.92
N ASP A 216 26.16 6.87 -7.18
CA ASP A 216 26.17 8.18 -7.84
C ASP A 216 24.77 8.80 -7.89
N ASN A 217 23.76 7.99 -8.21
CA ASN A 217 22.37 8.44 -8.17
C ASN A 217 21.94 8.81 -6.74
N LEU A 218 22.34 8.06 -5.70
CA LEU A 218 22.04 8.39 -4.30
C LEU A 218 22.63 9.74 -3.91
N LEU A 219 23.88 9.97 -4.29
CA LEU A 219 24.63 11.18 -3.95
C LEU A 219 24.00 12.40 -4.60
N MET A 220 23.49 12.29 -5.83
CA MET A 220 22.74 13.37 -6.46
C MET A 220 21.36 13.55 -5.82
N ALA A 221 20.61 12.47 -5.64
CA ALA A 221 19.24 12.51 -5.13
C ALA A 221 19.14 13.13 -3.73
N LYS A 222 20.07 12.79 -2.82
CA LYS A 222 20.08 13.30 -1.44
C LYS A 222 20.36 14.80 -1.36
N GLU A 223 21.15 15.35 -2.28
CA GLU A 223 21.46 16.79 -2.33
C GLU A 223 20.27 17.59 -2.87
N LEU A 224 19.45 16.94 -3.71
CA LEU A 224 18.23 17.53 -4.25
C LEU A 224 17.07 17.47 -3.24
N ASP A 225 16.81 16.29 -2.67
CA ASP A 225 15.73 16.10 -1.69
C ASP A 225 15.98 14.88 -0.78
N ALA A 226 16.28 15.15 0.49
CA ALA A 226 16.44 14.13 1.53
C ALA A 226 15.19 13.96 2.41
N SER A 227 14.09 14.68 2.12
CA SER A 227 12.82 14.56 2.84
C SER A 227 11.96 13.40 2.35
N LEU A 228 12.23 12.92 1.15
CA LEU A 228 11.53 11.80 0.51
C LEU A 228 11.79 10.47 1.24
N PRO A 229 10.78 9.56 1.32
CA PRO A 229 10.96 8.25 1.93
C PRO A 229 12.00 7.38 1.22
N GLU A 230 12.24 7.60 -0.07
CA GLU A 230 13.26 6.93 -0.87
C GLU A 230 14.68 7.15 -0.33
N TYR A 231 14.95 8.31 0.31
CA TYR A 231 16.26 8.60 0.89
C TYR A 231 16.64 7.59 1.99
N PRO A 232 15.92 7.50 3.14
CA PRO A 232 16.23 6.49 4.14
C PRO A 232 16.03 5.06 3.62
N LEU A 233 15.09 4.81 2.69
CA LEU A 233 14.87 3.49 2.11
C LEU A 233 16.11 2.98 1.35
N SER A 234 16.83 3.87 0.66
CA SER A 234 18.05 3.53 -0.10
C SER A 234 19.15 2.91 0.77
N TYR A 235 19.15 3.17 2.08
CA TYR A 235 20.11 2.58 3.02
C TYR A 235 19.68 1.22 3.57
N VAL A 236 18.41 0.84 3.43
CA VAL A 236 17.90 -0.44 3.94
C VAL A 236 18.59 -1.60 3.23
N GLY A 237 18.75 -1.52 1.91
CA GLY A 237 19.45 -2.54 1.13
C GLY A 237 20.87 -2.79 1.63
N LYS A 238 21.63 -1.71 1.80
CA LYS A 238 22.99 -1.74 2.33
C LYS A 238 23.05 -2.35 3.73
N PHE A 239 22.30 -1.81 4.69
CA PHE A 239 22.43 -2.24 6.08
C PHE A 239 21.83 -3.62 6.33
N PHE A 240 20.70 -3.94 5.71
CA PHE A 240 20.00 -5.21 5.95
C PHE A 240 20.59 -6.36 5.13
N TRP A 241 20.73 -6.20 3.81
CA TRP A 241 21.08 -7.30 2.91
C TRP A 241 22.60 -7.47 2.73
N GLU A 242 23.37 -6.39 2.75
CA GLU A 242 24.83 -6.44 2.50
C GLU A 242 25.66 -6.44 3.80
N GLU A 243 25.38 -5.51 4.73
CA GLU A 243 26.21 -5.33 5.93
C GLU A 243 25.76 -6.18 7.12
N TRP A 244 24.49 -6.63 7.11
CA TRP A 244 23.81 -7.24 8.27
C TRP A 244 23.88 -6.36 9.53
N ASP A 245 23.94 -5.04 9.34
CA ASP A 245 23.77 -4.02 10.38
C ASP A 245 22.28 -3.78 10.63
N PHE A 246 21.68 -4.71 11.38
CA PHE A 246 20.26 -4.69 11.72
C PHE A 246 19.82 -3.43 12.48
N LYS A 247 20.72 -2.85 13.29
CA LYS A 247 20.42 -1.62 14.03
C LYS A 247 20.31 -0.40 13.11
N SER A 248 21.25 -0.23 12.20
CA SER A 248 21.20 0.85 11.20
C SER A 248 20.03 0.66 10.25
N ALA A 249 19.74 -0.59 9.84
CA ALA A 249 18.54 -0.91 9.05
C ALA A 249 17.26 -0.48 9.79
N TYR A 250 17.09 -0.88 11.05
CA TYR A 250 15.94 -0.48 11.88
C TYR A 250 15.74 1.03 11.95
N ILE A 251 16.82 1.79 12.19
CA ILE A 251 16.77 3.25 12.28
C ILE A 251 16.27 3.86 10.96
N HIS A 252 16.78 3.40 9.82
CA HIS A 252 16.38 3.92 8.51
C HIS A 252 14.95 3.51 8.15
N ILE A 253 14.55 2.27 8.42
CA ILE A 253 13.17 1.80 8.22
C ILE A 253 12.19 2.64 9.07
N LYS A 254 12.54 2.95 10.33
CA LYS A 254 11.73 3.82 11.18
C LYS A 254 11.64 5.25 10.64
N LYS A 255 12.67 5.79 9.98
CA LYS A 255 12.60 7.09 9.28
C LYS A 255 11.64 7.04 8.10
N VAL A 256 11.67 5.98 7.27
CA VAL A 256 10.70 5.77 6.19
C VAL A 256 9.27 5.81 6.74
N LEU A 257 9.01 5.04 7.79
CA LEU A 257 7.68 4.94 8.41
C LEU A 257 7.27 6.18 9.22
N ALA A 258 8.21 7.06 9.57
CA ALA A 258 7.91 8.37 10.16
C ALA A 258 7.43 9.36 9.09
N ILE A 259 7.97 9.27 7.86
CA ILE A 259 7.55 10.09 6.71
C ILE A 259 6.20 9.60 6.18
N ASN A 260 6.05 8.30 5.98
CA ASN A 260 4.80 7.68 5.56
C ASN A 260 4.54 6.39 6.37
N PRO A 261 3.67 6.44 7.39
CA PRO A 261 3.36 5.27 8.24
C PRO A 261 2.79 4.06 7.49
N ASN A 262 2.26 4.26 6.29
CA ASN A 262 1.65 3.22 5.45
C ASN A 262 2.53 2.87 4.23
N HIS A 263 3.81 3.27 4.23
CA HIS A 263 4.74 2.93 3.16
C HIS A 263 4.96 1.41 3.08
N VAL A 264 4.54 0.79 1.97
CA VAL A 264 4.53 -0.68 1.81
C VAL A 264 5.93 -1.26 2.00
N ASP A 265 6.93 -0.79 1.25
CA ASP A 265 8.30 -1.33 1.33
C ASP A 265 8.93 -1.13 2.72
N GLY A 266 8.51 -0.09 3.45
CA GLY A 266 9.02 0.18 4.80
C GLY A 266 8.42 -0.77 5.82
N LEU A 267 7.12 -1.07 5.69
CA LEU A 267 6.43 -2.05 6.52
C LEU A 267 6.93 -3.47 6.24
N GLU A 268 7.21 -3.79 4.97
CA GLU A 268 7.82 -5.05 4.55
C GLU A 268 9.22 -5.23 5.13
N ALA A 269 10.13 -4.27 4.90
CA ALA A 269 11.48 -4.33 5.44
C ALA A 269 11.51 -4.45 6.97
N LEU A 270 10.59 -3.78 7.68
CA LEU A 270 10.48 -3.92 9.13
C LEU A 270 10.01 -5.31 9.55
N THR A 271 9.08 -5.88 8.79
CA THR A 271 8.56 -7.23 9.01
C THR A 271 9.68 -8.27 8.82
N GLU A 272 10.41 -8.18 7.71
CA GLU A 272 11.54 -9.08 7.40
C GLU A 272 12.67 -8.97 8.42
N LEU A 273 12.99 -7.75 8.85
CA LEU A 273 13.96 -7.52 9.92
C LEU A 273 13.57 -8.25 11.21
N PHE A 274 12.30 -8.17 11.60
CA PHE A 274 11.82 -8.88 12.79
C PHE A 274 11.75 -10.39 12.60
N ILE A 275 11.50 -10.88 11.38
CA ILE A 275 11.63 -12.31 11.06
C ILE A 275 13.07 -12.78 11.27
N ALA A 276 14.05 -12.08 10.69
CA ALA A 276 15.47 -12.44 10.77
C ALA A 276 15.99 -12.50 12.22
N LEU A 277 15.43 -11.64 13.09
CA LEU A 277 15.75 -11.56 14.51
C LEU A 277 14.88 -12.48 15.40
N GLY A 278 13.87 -13.15 14.84
CA GLY A 278 12.95 -14.02 15.59
C GLY A 278 11.92 -13.28 16.45
N PHE A 279 11.71 -11.99 16.24
CA PHE A 279 10.69 -11.18 16.92
C PHE A 279 9.31 -11.33 16.26
N PHE A 280 8.81 -12.57 16.20
CA PHE A 280 7.63 -12.92 15.40
C PHE A 280 6.35 -12.17 15.79
N ASP A 281 6.12 -11.88 17.07
CA ASP A 281 4.95 -11.09 17.49
C ASP A 281 4.97 -9.67 16.89
N MET A 282 6.16 -9.07 16.80
CA MET A 282 6.34 -7.77 16.15
C MET A 282 6.20 -7.90 14.64
N ALA A 283 6.80 -8.93 14.03
CA ALA A 283 6.66 -9.21 12.61
C ALA A 283 5.18 -9.36 12.21
N LEU A 284 4.39 -10.14 12.96
CA LEU A 284 2.95 -10.32 12.72
C LEU A 284 2.19 -8.99 12.79
N ARG A 285 2.53 -8.09 13.72
CA ARG A 285 1.88 -6.77 13.81
C ARG A 285 2.05 -5.97 12.52
N TYR A 286 3.27 -5.93 11.98
CA TYR A 286 3.55 -5.18 10.75
C TYR A 286 3.08 -5.90 9.49
N ALA A 287 3.13 -7.24 9.45
CA ALA A 287 2.53 -8.05 8.38
C ALA A 287 1.01 -7.85 8.28
N ASN A 288 0.31 -7.81 9.41
CA ASN A 288 -1.12 -7.50 9.41
C ASN A 288 -1.38 -6.07 8.91
N LYS A 289 -0.54 -5.09 9.28
CA LYS A 289 -0.64 -3.73 8.74
C LYS A 289 -0.38 -3.68 7.22
N LEU A 290 0.56 -4.46 6.70
CA LEU A 290 0.75 -4.62 5.25
C LEU A 290 -0.52 -5.13 4.57
N LEU A 291 -1.16 -6.15 5.13
CA LEU A 291 -2.40 -6.70 4.58
C LEU A 291 -3.59 -5.75 4.73
N GLU A 292 -3.58 -4.85 5.71
CA GLU A 292 -4.58 -3.77 5.78
C GLU A 292 -4.41 -2.76 4.64
N VAL A 293 -3.16 -2.42 4.28
CA VAL A 293 -2.82 -1.41 3.25
C VAL A 293 -2.84 -1.99 1.84
N ASP A 294 -2.41 -3.23 1.66
CA ASP A 294 -2.28 -3.88 0.35
C ASP A 294 -2.72 -5.37 0.43
N PRO A 295 -4.04 -5.62 0.59
CA PRO A 295 -4.63 -6.93 0.90
C PRO A 295 -4.54 -7.99 -0.21
N LEU A 296 -4.33 -7.59 -1.47
CA LEU A 296 -4.24 -8.47 -2.63
C LEU A 296 -2.81 -8.55 -3.20
N SER A 297 -1.80 -8.14 -2.41
CA SER A 297 -0.40 -8.38 -2.74
C SER A 297 0.00 -9.81 -2.40
N ALA A 298 0.34 -10.60 -3.43
CA ALA A 298 0.85 -11.96 -3.25
C ALA A 298 2.10 -11.98 -2.36
N ASN A 299 2.96 -10.96 -2.47
CA ASN A 299 4.16 -10.83 -1.68
C ASN A 299 3.85 -10.64 -0.18
N ASN A 300 2.85 -9.82 0.16
CA ASN A 300 2.46 -9.62 1.57
C ASN A 300 1.89 -10.90 2.20
N HIS A 301 1.13 -11.69 1.43
CA HIS A 301 0.66 -13.01 1.87
C HIS A 301 1.81 -14.01 2.02
N TYR A 302 2.80 -13.97 1.13
CA TYR A 302 4.04 -14.72 1.28
C TYR A 302 4.79 -14.32 2.56
N THR A 303 4.94 -13.03 2.86
CA THR A 303 5.61 -12.55 4.08
C THR A 303 4.87 -13.02 5.34
N LEU A 304 3.53 -13.01 5.36
CA LEU A 304 2.75 -13.58 6.46
C LEU A 304 2.97 -15.09 6.60
N ALA A 305 2.97 -15.82 5.48
CA ALA A 305 3.27 -17.25 5.48
C ALA A 305 4.68 -17.56 5.99
N HIS A 306 5.66 -16.74 5.63
CA HIS A 306 7.05 -16.88 6.02
C HIS A 306 7.21 -16.76 7.54
N ILE A 307 6.47 -15.85 8.19
CA ILE A 307 6.40 -15.76 9.65
C ILE A 307 5.85 -17.06 10.25
N HIS A 308 4.71 -17.53 9.76
CA HIS A 308 4.10 -18.77 10.25
C HIS A 308 5.03 -19.98 10.05
N TYR A 309 5.76 -20.04 8.93
CA TYR A 309 6.74 -21.08 8.65
C TYR A 309 7.85 -21.10 9.70
N PHE A 310 8.47 -19.96 10.01
CA PHE A 310 9.53 -19.89 11.02
C PHE A 310 9.02 -20.12 12.45
N GLN A 311 7.75 -19.82 12.73
CA GLN A 311 7.08 -20.22 13.98
C GLN A 311 6.80 -21.74 14.04
N GLY A 312 7.00 -22.49 12.95
CA GLY A 312 6.66 -23.92 12.85
C GLY A 312 5.17 -24.20 12.65
N LEU A 313 4.38 -23.17 12.35
CA LEU A 313 2.94 -23.26 12.09
C LEU A 313 2.69 -23.58 10.61
N PHE A 314 3.18 -24.74 10.15
CA PHE A 314 3.26 -25.08 8.73
C PHE A 314 1.91 -25.17 8.02
N ASP A 315 0.84 -25.63 8.68
CA ASP A 315 -0.50 -25.64 8.06
C ASP A 315 -1.01 -24.22 7.79
N LYS A 316 -0.83 -23.29 8.75
CA LYS A 316 -1.18 -21.86 8.55
C LYS A 316 -0.31 -21.20 7.48
N ALA A 317 0.97 -21.55 7.44
CA ALA A 317 1.86 -21.07 6.38
C ALA A 317 1.33 -21.53 5.00
N LEU A 318 0.97 -22.81 4.87
CA LEU A 318 0.44 -23.37 3.64
C LEU A 318 -0.85 -22.67 3.17
N GLU A 319 -1.79 -22.36 4.08
CA GLU A 319 -3.02 -21.60 3.76
C GLU A 319 -2.70 -20.23 3.14
N ASN A 320 -1.76 -19.48 3.73
CA ASN A 320 -1.38 -18.16 3.23
C ASN A 320 -0.59 -18.26 1.90
N ILE A 321 0.22 -19.31 1.72
CA ILE A 321 0.96 -19.54 0.48
C ILE A 321 0.02 -19.90 -0.67
N ASP A 322 -0.99 -20.73 -0.41
CA ASP A 322 -1.99 -21.07 -1.42
C ASP A 322 -2.75 -19.83 -1.88
N TYR A 323 -3.07 -18.92 -0.95
CA TYR A 323 -3.65 -17.63 -1.31
C TYR A 323 -2.68 -16.74 -2.10
N ALA A 324 -1.41 -16.66 -1.69
CA ALA A 324 -0.38 -15.92 -2.43
C ALA A 324 -0.23 -16.43 -3.87
N LEU A 325 -0.21 -17.75 -4.07
CA LEU A 325 -0.11 -18.39 -5.39
C LEU A 325 -1.40 -18.27 -6.20
N ALA A 326 -2.57 -18.16 -5.57
CA ALA A 326 -3.81 -17.84 -6.26
C ALA A 326 -3.82 -16.40 -6.80
N LEU A 327 -3.15 -15.47 -6.12
CA LEU A 327 -2.96 -14.09 -6.58
C LEU A 327 -1.87 -13.97 -7.64
N ASN A 328 -0.73 -14.64 -7.45
CA ASN A 328 0.38 -14.68 -8.39
C ASN A 328 0.96 -16.11 -8.50
N PRO A 329 0.54 -16.88 -9.51
CA PRO A 329 1.04 -18.24 -9.73
C PRO A 329 2.53 -18.34 -10.03
N GLU A 330 3.17 -17.25 -10.47
CA GLU A 330 4.58 -17.22 -10.86
C GLU A 330 5.52 -16.81 -9.72
N LEU A 331 5.01 -16.62 -8.49
CA LEU A 331 5.82 -16.23 -7.34
C LEU A 331 6.75 -17.36 -6.87
N GLU A 332 7.97 -17.41 -7.40
CA GLU A 332 8.95 -18.49 -7.20
C GLU A 332 9.24 -18.77 -5.71
N LEU A 333 9.42 -17.73 -4.90
CA LEU A 333 9.64 -17.87 -3.45
C LEU A 333 8.49 -18.59 -2.73
N ALA A 334 7.24 -18.33 -3.14
CA ALA A 334 6.07 -19.00 -2.59
C ALA A 334 6.02 -20.49 -2.98
N HIS A 335 6.50 -20.85 -4.18
CA HIS A 335 6.63 -22.27 -4.56
C HIS A 335 7.63 -23.01 -3.67
N HIS A 336 8.79 -22.41 -3.39
CA HIS A 336 9.76 -23.01 -2.48
C HIS A 336 9.20 -23.17 -1.07
N LEU A 337 8.56 -22.13 -0.53
CA LEU A 337 7.99 -22.19 0.82
C LEU A 337 6.84 -23.21 0.92
N LYS A 338 6.01 -23.35 -0.13
CA LYS A 338 4.98 -24.40 -0.21
C LYS A 338 5.61 -25.79 -0.14
N CYS A 339 6.66 -26.01 -0.92
CA CYS A 339 7.44 -27.25 -0.92
C CYS A 339 7.95 -27.58 0.51
N PHE A 340 8.49 -26.59 1.22
CA PHE A 340 8.95 -26.76 2.60
C PHE A 340 7.83 -27.09 3.58
N CYS A 341 6.69 -26.40 3.49
CA CYS A 341 5.53 -26.70 4.32
C CYS A 341 5.04 -28.14 4.09
N LEU A 342 4.97 -28.60 2.83
CA LEU A 342 4.55 -29.96 2.50
C LEU A 342 5.53 -31.03 3.02
N ILE A 343 6.84 -30.73 3.01
CA ILE A 343 7.87 -31.57 3.62
C ILE A 343 7.63 -31.69 5.13
N TRP A 344 7.51 -30.56 5.85
CA TRP A 344 7.36 -30.56 7.31
C TRP A 344 6.03 -31.14 7.78
N LEU A 345 4.97 -31.05 6.97
CA LEU A 345 3.66 -31.65 7.24
C LEU A 345 3.58 -33.12 6.82
N ASN A 346 4.64 -33.67 6.21
CA ASN A 346 4.67 -35.03 5.66
C ASN A 346 3.51 -35.33 4.67
N LYS A 347 3.09 -34.34 3.88
CA LYS A 347 1.99 -34.47 2.90
C LYS A 347 2.50 -35.06 1.57
N LYS A 348 2.96 -36.31 1.60
CA LYS A 348 3.69 -36.97 0.49
C LYS A 348 3.00 -36.88 -0.88
N GLN A 349 1.70 -37.17 -0.94
CA GLN A 349 0.96 -37.12 -2.21
C GLN A 349 0.92 -35.71 -2.80
N GLN A 350 0.49 -34.72 -2.00
CA GLN A 350 0.44 -33.32 -2.43
C GLN A 350 1.83 -32.79 -2.81
N PHE A 351 2.86 -33.18 -2.07
CA PHE A 351 4.25 -32.85 -2.37
C PHE A 351 4.66 -33.36 -3.76
N GLN A 352 4.41 -34.64 -4.05
CA GLN A 352 4.78 -35.26 -5.34
C GLN A 352 4.03 -34.63 -6.51
N GLU A 353 2.72 -34.40 -6.35
CA GLU A 353 1.88 -33.71 -7.34
C GLU A 353 2.41 -32.29 -7.60
N PHE A 354 2.81 -31.57 -6.56
CA PHE A 354 3.26 -30.19 -6.67
C PHE A 354 4.62 -30.04 -7.36
N ILE A 355 5.60 -30.90 -7.05
CA ILE A 355 6.98 -30.71 -7.56
C ILE A 355 7.21 -31.29 -8.97
N CYS A 356 6.27 -32.07 -9.52
CA CYS A 356 6.47 -32.90 -10.72
C CYS A 356 6.95 -32.15 -11.97
N ASN A 357 6.66 -30.84 -12.08
CA ASN A 357 7.05 -29.97 -13.19
C ASN A 357 7.94 -28.80 -12.75
N THR A 358 8.68 -28.95 -11.65
CA THR A 358 9.53 -27.88 -11.10
C THR A 358 11.02 -28.20 -11.29
N SER A 359 11.89 -27.21 -11.14
CA SER A 359 13.35 -27.45 -11.06
C SER A 359 13.73 -28.19 -9.76
N LEU A 360 14.92 -28.78 -9.71
CA LEU A 360 15.49 -29.41 -8.50
C LEU A 360 14.63 -30.54 -7.89
N ILE A 361 13.97 -31.35 -8.74
CA ILE A 361 13.09 -32.46 -8.30
C ILE A 361 13.86 -33.48 -7.46
N GLU A 362 15.09 -33.80 -7.84
CA GLU A 362 15.94 -34.77 -7.12
C GLU A 362 16.27 -34.26 -5.70
N GLU A 363 16.72 -33.02 -5.59
CA GLU A 363 17.05 -32.37 -4.32
C GLU A 363 15.81 -32.23 -3.42
N LYS A 364 14.68 -31.81 -3.98
CA LYS A 364 13.41 -31.70 -3.25
C LYS A 364 12.97 -33.05 -2.69
N ASN A 365 12.97 -34.11 -3.51
CA ASN A 365 12.62 -35.47 -3.06
C ASN A 365 13.58 -35.98 -2.00
N LEU A 366 14.88 -35.73 -2.16
CA LEU A 366 15.88 -36.14 -1.17
C LEU A 366 15.65 -35.44 0.17
N LEU A 367 15.40 -34.13 0.17
CA LEU A 367 15.09 -33.37 1.38
C LEU A 367 13.81 -33.88 2.06
N PHE A 368 12.76 -34.18 1.29
CA PHE A 368 11.53 -34.78 1.83
C PHE A 368 11.82 -36.07 2.59
N ARG A 369 12.62 -36.96 2.00
CA ARG A 369 12.98 -38.26 2.58
C ARG A 369 13.86 -38.10 3.81
N LEU A 370 14.87 -37.23 3.78
CA LEU A 370 15.74 -36.98 4.94
C LEU A 370 14.97 -36.47 6.16
N VAL A 371 13.93 -35.68 5.96
CA VAL A 371 13.12 -35.13 7.05
C VAL A 371 12.07 -36.13 7.58
N ASN A 372 11.47 -36.94 6.70
CA ASN A 372 10.31 -37.77 7.06
C ASN A 372 10.60 -39.28 7.15
N GLU A 373 11.70 -39.76 6.57
CA GLU A 373 12.10 -41.17 6.55
C GLU A 373 13.37 -41.38 7.39
N LYS A 374 13.60 -42.62 7.84
CA LYS A 374 14.81 -42.97 8.60
C LYS A 374 15.88 -43.56 7.67
N HIS A 375 17.15 -43.37 8.03
CA HIS A 375 18.31 -43.99 7.37
C HIS A 375 18.42 -43.68 5.87
N ILE A 376 18.37 -42.39 5.54
CA ILE A 376 18.57 -41.88 4.18
C ILE A 376 19.98 -41.29 4.08
N ASP A 377 20.79 -41.83 3.18
CA ASP A 377 22.09 -41.25 2.83
C ASP A 377 21.97 -40.30 1.65
N VAL A 378 22.83 -39.28 1.63
CA VAL A 378 22.94 -38.34 0.50
C VAL A 378 23.76 -39.00 -0.61
N PRO A 379 23.22 -39.17 -1.84
CA PRO A 379 23.95 -39.75 -2.95
C PRO A 379 25.22 -38.94 -3.30
N HIS A 380 26.35 -39.62 -3.51
CA HIS A 380 27.63 -38.97 -3.84
C HIS A 380 27.55 -38.06 -5.08
N GLN A 381 26.76 -38.47 -6.09
CA GLN A 381 26.55 -37.72 -7.32
C GLN A 381 25.93 -36.33 -7.08
N ILE A 382 25.04 -36.19 -6.09
CA ILE A 382 24.41 -34.91 -5.73
C ILE A 382 25.44 -33.98 -5.07
N ILE A 383 26.34 -34.52 -4.24
CA ILE A 383 27.41 -33.76 -3.59
C ILE A 383 28.43 -33.28 -4.64
N GLU A 384 28.86 -34.15 -5.56
CA GLU A 384 29.74 -33.78 -6.67
C GLU A 384 29.13 -32.70 -7.57
N LYS A 385 27.81 -32.77 -7.80
CA LYS A 385 27.09 -31.74 -8.53
C LYS A 385 27.21 -30.37 -7.86
N TRP A 386 27.11 -30.29 -6.53
CA TRP A 386 27.31 -29.02 -5.81
C TRP A 386 28.76 -28.56 -5.80
N SER A 387 29.72 -29.46 -5.67
CA SER A 387 31.15 -29.12 -5.74
C SER A 387 31.60 -28.67 -7.14
N SER A 388 30.91 -29.09 -8.19
CA SER A 388 31.20 -28.72 -9.58
C SER A 388 30.42 -27.51 -10.10
N LEU A 389 29.37 -27.07 -9.40
CA LEU A 389 28.71 -25.80 -9.67
C LEU A 389 29.68 -24.66 -9.31
N SER A 390 29.85 -23.70 -10.22
CA SER A 390 30.69 -22.52 -9.94
C SER A 390 30.13 -21.78 -8.72
N LYS A 391 31.03 -21.21 -7.90
CA LYS A 391 30.64 -20.33 -6.77
C LYS A 391 29.73 -19.17 -7.21
N ASP A 392 29.75 -18.83 -8.51
CA ASP A 392 28.96 -17.78 -9.14
C ASP A 392 27.50 -18.16 -9.50
N LYS A 393 27.11 -19.45 -9.42
CA LYS A 393 25.70 -19.85 -9.60
C LYS A 393 24.98 -19.86 -8.25
N THR A 394 24.44 -18.72 -7.87
CA THR A 394 23.59 -18.58 -6.67
C THR A 394 22.21 -19.22 -6.91
N MET A 395 21.91 -20.28 -6.16
CA MET A 395 20.52 -20.77 -6.05
C MET A 395 19.71 -19.78 -5.23
N LEU A 396 18.41 -19.63 -5.55
CA LEU A 396 17.48 -18.81 -4.77
C LEU A 396 17.34 -19.34 -3.33
N VAL A 397 17.43 -20.66 -3.15
CA VAL A 397 17.34 -21.33 -1.85
C VAL A 397 18.46 -22.37 -1.67
N PRO A 398 19.13 -22.42 -0.50
CA PRO A 398 20.30 -23.29 -0.28
C PRO A 398 19.90 -24.72 0.09
N TYR A 399 19.33 -25.46 -0.88
CA TYR A 399 18.94 -26.86 -0.71
C TYR A 399 20.11 -27.76 -0.29
N ASP A 400 21.31 -27.45 -0.73
CA ASP A 400 22.56 -28.13 -0.36
C ASP A 400 22.79 -28.10 1.16
N VAL A 401 22.73 -26.92 1.78
CA VAL A 401 22.87 -26.77 3.23
C VAL A 401 21.74 -27.51 3.96
N PHE A 402 20.50 -27.38 3.49
CA PHE A 402 19.34 -28.02 4.13
C PHE A 402 19.41 -29.55 4.08
N ILE A 403 19.79 -30.11 2.94
CA ILE A 403 19.96 -31.56 2.77
C ILE A 403 21.10 -32.07 3.66
N LEU A 404 22.27 -31.41 3.63
CA LEU A 404 23.40 -31.84 4.45
C LEU A 404 23.10 -31.74 5.94
N ALA A 405 22.39 -30.68 6.37
CA ALA A 405 22.00 -30.48 7.77
C ALA A 405 21.06 -31.56 8.31
N ASN A 406 20.21 -32.15 7.45
CA ASN A 406 19.29 -33.22 7.81
C ASN A 406 19.85 -34.63 7.50
N SER A 407 21.15 -34.72 7.20
CA SER A 407 21.85 -35.98 6.92
C SER A 407 22.91 -36.30 7.98
N HIS A 408 23.68 -37.37 7.77
CA HIS A 408 24.86 -37.68 8.58
C HIS A 408 26.05 -36.72 8.37
N GLN A 409 25.94 -35.74 7.46
CA GLN A 409 27.00 -34.78 7.11
C GLN A 409 26.84 -33.40 7.77
N THR A 410 26.34 -33.36 9.00
CA THR A 410 26.05 -32.10 9.72
C THR A 410 27.28 -31.21 9.92
N ALA A 411 28.48 -31.78 10.04
CA ALA A 411 29.73 -31.02 10.11
C ALA A 411 30.04 -30.26 8.81
N THR A 412 29.83 -30.90 7.66
CA THR A 412 29.98 -30.27 6.33
C THR A 412 28.94 -29.16 6.15
N ALA A 413 27.68 -29.44 6.51
CA ALA A 413 26.61 -28.45 6.48
C ALA A 413 26.93 -27.21 7.33
N PHE A 414 27.48 -27.42 8.53
CA PHE A 414 27.88 -26.35 9.44
C PHE A 414 29.01 -25.49 8.86
N SER A 415 30.02 -26.12 8.26
CA SER A 415 31.11 -25.41 7.58
C SER A 415 30.59 -24.56 6.41
N LEU A 416 29.68 -25.11 5.61
CA LEU A 416 29.09 -24.40 4.47
C LEU A 416 28.22 -23.23 4.94
N LEU A 417 27.37 -23.45 5.95
CA LEU A 417 26.57 -22.39 6.56
C LEU A 417 27.46 -21.25 7.07
N LYS A 418 28.56 -21.58 7.75
CA LYS A 418 29.52 -20.58 8.22
C LYS A 418 30.13 -19.78 7.07
N GLU A 419 30.58 -20.43 5.99
CA GLU A 419 31.09 -19.74 4.79
C GLU A 419 30.04 -18.78 4.22
N MET A 420 28.77 -19.21 4.13
CA MET A 420 27.70 -18.35 3.62
C MET A 420 27.38 -17.16 4.53
N ILE A 421 27.48 -17.33 5.85
CA ILE A 421 27.32 -16.24 6.84
C ILE A 421 28.49 -15.27 6.77
N ASP A 422 29.72 -15.78 6.67
CA ASP A 422 30.93 -14.94 6.52
C ASP A 422 30.86 -14.09 5.24
N GLN A 423 30.19 -14.62 4.20
CA GLN A 423 29.88 -13.92 2.95
C GLN A 423 28.58 -13.08 3.00
N ARG A 424 27.85 -13.10 4.11
CA ARG A 424 26.57 -12.39 4.33
C ARG A 424 25.51 -12.66 3.25
N ARG A 425 25.46 -13.89 2.74
CA ARG A 425 24.52 -14.28 1.69
C ARG A 425 23.06 -14.10 2.14
N GLY A 426 22.28 -13.31 1.40
CA GLY A 426 20.87 -13.02 1.72
C GLY A 426 20.00 -14.27 1.87
N GLN A 427 20.30 -15.35 1.13
CA GLN A 427 19.54 -16.61 1.18
C GLN A 427 19.56 -17.29 2.55
N ILE A 428 20.54 -16.98 3.41
CA ILE A 428 20.66 -17.55 4.76
C ILE A 428 20.48 -16.52 5.86
N ILE A 429 19.99 -15.31 5.57
CA ILE A 429 19.81 -14.25 6.59
C ILE A 429 18.96 -14.71 7.80
N ASN A 430 18.01 -15.62 7.53
CA ASN A 430 17.10 -16.22 8.50
C ASN A 430 17.62 -17.53 9.14
N TYR A 431 18.90 -17.87 8.98
CA TYR A 431 19.46 -19.18 9.40
C TYR A 431 19.14 -19.58 10.84
N ARG A 432 18.98 -18.59 11.73
CA ARG A 432 18.66 -18.78 13.16
C ARG A 432 17.28 -19.40 13.38
N GLN A 433 16.35 -19.10 12.48
CA GLN A 433 14.95 -19.50 12.59
C GLN A 433 14.60 -20.66 11.66
N GLU A 434 15.45 -20.95 10.66
CA GLU A 434 15.22 -21.95 9.63
C GLU A 434 15.05 -23.36 10.21
N PRO A 435 13.84 -23.96 10.12
CA PRO A 435 13.57 -25.30 10.61
C PRO A 435 14.54 -26.38 10.11
N PHE A 436 14.98 -26.32 8.84
CA PHE A 436 15.91 -27.31 8.28
C PHE A 436 17.31 -27.24 8.91
N LEU A 437 17.67 -26.14 9.58
CA LEU A 437 18.98 -25.98 10.22
C LEU A 437 18.97 -26.35 11.72
N ARG A 438 17.81 -26.71 12.29
CA ARG A 438 17.69 -27.16 13.70
C ARG A 438 18.70 -28.25 14.10
N PRO A 439 19.06 -29.24 13.26
CA PRO A 439 20.10 -30.21 13.62
C PRO A 439 21.46 -29.56 13.93
N LEU A 440 21.80 -28.45 13.25
CA LEU A 440 23.06 -27.73 13.43
C LEU A 440 23.11 -26.92 14.72
N HIS A 441 21.95 -26.57 15.32
CA HIS A 441 21.89 -25.80 16.56
C HIS A 441 22.54 -26.53 17.75
N LYS A 442 22.74 -27.86 17.63
CA LYS A 442 23.39 -28.70 18.65
C LYS A 442 24.91 -28.78 18.48
N ILE A 443 25.46 -28.24 17.39
CA ILE A 443 26.90 -28.27 17.12
C ILE A 443 27.58 -27.15 17.90
N ASN A 444 28.69 -27.50 18.57
CA ASN A 444 29.52 -26.51 19.27
C ASN A 444 29.99 -25.43 18.30
N GLY A 445 29.82 -24.16 18.68
CA GLY A 445 30.16 -23.01 17.85
C GLY A 445 28.98 -22.46 17.02
N PHE A 446 27.82 -23.13 16.96
CA PHE A 446 26.65 -22.56 16.28
C PHE A 446 26.18 -21.26 16.94
N THR A 447 26.19 -21.23 18.28
CA THR A 447 25.90 -20.01 19.05
C THR A 447 26.94 -18.91 18.84
N ASP A 448 28.13 -19.23 18.34
CA ASP A 448 29.21 -18.26 18.08
C ASP A 448 29.12 -17.66 16.67
N LEU A 449 28.29 -18.24 15.79
CA LEU A 449 27.84 -17.59 14.55
C LEU A 449 26.94 -16.36 14.84
N HIS A 450 26.79 -15.99 16.11
CA HIS A 450 25.90 -14.97 16.62
C HIS A 450 26.58 -13.59 16.69
N TRP A 451 26.05 -12.66 15.92
CA TRP A 451 26.12 -11.24 16.25
C TRP A 451 24.91 -10.53 15.61
N SER A 452 23.95 -10.09 16.43
CA SER A 452 23.02 -9.03 16.02
C SER A 452 23.37 -7.81 16.84
N ASN A 453 23.54 -6.67 16.17
CA ASN A 453 23.75 -5.40 16.86
C ASN A 453 22.43 -4.70 17.23
N LEU A 454 21.27 -5.31 16.96
CA LEU A 454 19.94 -4.84 17.37
C LEU A 454 19.35 -5.76 18.45
N SER A 455 19.01 -5.18 19.60
CA SER A 455 18.41 -5.86 20.74
C SER A 455 16.95 -5.45 20.98
N SER A 456 16.21 -6.21 21.79
CA SER A 456 14.85 -5.85 22.21
C SER A 456 14.80 -4.54 23.02
N THR A 457 15.87 -4.19 23.72
CA THR A 457 15.99 -2.91 24.45
C THR A 457 16.11 -1.71 23.52
N ASP A 458 16.79 -1.85 22.38
CA ASP A 458 16.87 -0.79 21.36
C ASP A 458 15.48 -0.50 20.77
N ILE A 459 14.66 -1.54 20.57
CA ILE A 459 13.31 -1.43 20.01
C ILE A 459 12.35 -0.80 21.02
N THR A 460 12.37 -1.24 22.28
CA THR A 460 11.41 -0.80 23.31
C THR A 460 11.65 0.61 23.84
N SER A 461 12.89 1.11 23.82
CA SER A 461 13.20 2.48 24.24
C SER A 461 12.52 3.56 23.38
N THR A 462 12.25 3.24 22.10
CA THR A 462 11.56 4.13 21.15
C THR A 462 10.05 4.27 21.37
N LYS A 463 9.43 3.49 22.28
CA LYS A 463 7.99 3.61 22.60
C LYS A 463 7.58 4.94 23.25
N LYS A 464 8.52 5.75 23.73
CA LYS A 464 8.22 7.03 24.40
C LYS A 464 7.93 8.20 23.45
N ASP A 465 8.15 8.03 22.14
CA ASP A 465 8.01 9.13 21.17
C ASP A 465 6.70 9.07 20.34
N GLU A 466 5.81 8.10 20.59
CA GLU A 466 4.53 7.97 19.85
C GLU A 466 3.38 8.83 20.42
N GLU A 467 3.63 9.66 21.44
CA GLU A 467 2.67 10.65 21.95
C GLU A 467 3.19 12.09 21.74
N LYS A 468 3.21 12.57 20.50
CA LYS A 468 3.17 14.02 20.23
C LYS A 468 2.90 14.34 18.76
N ALA A 469 1.63 14.66 18.47
CA ALA A 469 1.24 15.75 17.59
C ALA A 469 -0.31 15.84 17.56
N THR A 470 -0.90 16.57 18.49
CA THR A 470 -2.24 17.17 18.30
C THR A 470 -2.18 18.62 18.71
N ALA A 471 -1.27 19.36 18.08
CA ALA A 471 -1.25 20.82 18.16
C ALA A 471 -2.24 21.39 17.15
N ASN A 472 -3.55 21.21 17.39
CA ASN A 472 -4.65 21.99 16.79
C ASN A 472 -6.05 21.58 17.28
N VAL A 473 -6.16 21.08 18.53
CA VAL A 473 -7.45 20.70 19.10
C VAL A 473 -8.11 21.92 19.71
N LEU A 474 -9.33 22.26 19.25
CA LEU A 474 -10.18 23.25 19.90
C LEU A 474 -10.49 22.78 21.33
N ASP A 475 -10.33 23.64 22.32
CA ASP A 475 -10.74 23.32 23.68
C ASP A 475 -12.28 23.27 23.83
N LYS A 476 -12.77 22.76 24.96
CA LYS A 476 -14.22 22.59 25.18
C LYS A 476 -15.01 23.90 25.13
N ASP A 477 -14.42 25.02 25.55
CA ASP A 477 -15.08 26.32 25.57
C ASP A 477 -15.13 26.94 24.18
N GLN A 478 -14.05 26.79 23.40
CA GLN A 478 -13.99 27.15 21.99
C GLN A 478 -15.02 26.36 21.18
N ILE A 479 -15.13 25.05 21.38
CA ILE A 479 -16.16 24.20 20.74
C ILE A 479 -17.55 24.73 21.05
N LYS A 480 -17.85 25.06 22.32
CA LYS A 480 -19.17 25.58 22.72
C LYS A 480 -19.50 26.90 22.03
N LYS A 481 -18.55 27.83 21.97
CA LYS A 481 -18.73 29.15 21.33
C LYS A 481 -18.92 29.01 19.81
N LEU A 482 -18.08 28.22 19.15
CA LEU A 482 -18.14 28.01 17.71
C LEU A 482 -19.38 27.22 17.30
N LYS A 483 -19.81 26.24 18.11
CA LYS A 483 -21.09 25.54 17.93
C LYS A 483 -22.25 26.52 17.87
N GLY A 484 -22.28 27.50 18.78
CA GLY A 484 -23.29 28.56 18.79
C GLY A 484 -23.30 29.37 17.49
N LYS A 485 -22.13 29.84 17.03
CA LYS A 485 -22.00 30.58 15.77
C LYS A 485 -22.47 29.78 14.55
N LEU A 486 -22.05 28.51 14.45
CA LEU A 486 -22.44 27.63 13.35
C LEU A 486 -23.95 27.41 13.30
N LEU A 487 -24.58 27.19 14.47
CA LEU A 487 -26.04 27.02 14.56
C LEU A 487 -26.80 28.31 14.21
N SER A 488 -26.31 29.47 14.64
CA SER A 488 -26.89 30.76 14.25
C SER A 488 -26.82 30.97 12.75
N TYR A 489 -25.66 30.74 12.12
CA TYR A 489 -25.50 30.85 10.67
C TYR A 489 -26.46 29.93 9.91
N PHE A 490 -26.56 28.65 10.30
CA PHE A 490 -27.47 27.70 9.65
C PHE A 490 -28.95 28.04 9.84
N LYS A 491 -29.30 28.75 10.91
CA LYS A 491 -30.66 29.18 11.21
C LYS A 491 -31.05 30.47 10.49
N GLU A 492 -30.13 31.42 10.40
CA GLU A 492 -30.41 32.79 9.92
C GLU A 492 -30.26 32.89 8.39
N GLU A 493 -29.25 32.24 7.82
CA GLU A 493 -28.89 32.36 6.40
C GLU A 493 -29.34 31.16 5.55
N GLU A 494 -29.89 30.13 6.19
CA GLU A 494 -30.35 28.88 5.58
C GLU A 494 -29.43 28.32 4.46
N PRO A 495 -28.10 28.26 4.68
CA PRO A 495 -27.13 27.93 3.64
C PRO A 495 -27.32 26.53 3.05
N PHE A 496 -28.00 25.64 3.79
CA PHE A 496 -28.29 24.27 3.38
C PHE A 496 -29.20 24.19 2.15
N LEU A 497 -29.95 25.25 1.81
CA LEU A 497 -30.75 25.34 0.60
C LEU A 497 -29.89 25.43 -0.67
N ASN A 498 -28.63 25.88 -0.55
CA ASN A 498 -27.69 25.86 -1.67
C ASN A 498 -27.22 24.42 -1.95
N PRO A 499 -27.50 23.84 -3.13
CA PRO A 499 -27.05 22.49 -3.48
C PRO A 499 -25.53 22.35 -3.58
N GLN A 500 -24.82 23.46 -3.80
CA GLN A 500 -23.36 23.54 -3.88
C GLN A 500 -22.69 23.88 -2.55
N LEU A 501 -23.45 23.91 -1.44
CA LEU A 501 -22.88 24.13 -0.12
C LEU A 501 -21.83 23.06 0.18
N ASN A 502 -20.62 23.52 0.47
CA ASN A 502 -19.51 22.68 0.89
C ASN A 502 -18.82 23.29 2.12
N LEU A 503 -17.87 22.56 2.66
CA LEU A 503 -17.22 22.92 3.91
C LEU A 503 -16.38 24.22 3.79
N ASN A 504 -15.81 24.49 2.60
CA ASN A 504 -15.07 25.73 2.32
C ASN A 504 -15.94 26.98 2.52
N VAL A 505 -17.19 26.96 2.03
CA VAL A 505 -18.11 28.11 2.16
C VAL A 505 -18.38 28.42 3.64
N VAL A 506 -18.64 27.39 4.44
CA VAL A 506 -18.90 27.54 5.88
C VAL A 506 -17.65 28.03 6.61
N ALA A 507 -16.49 27.52 6.23
CA ALA A 507 -15.20 27.90 6.80
C ALA A 507 -14.88 29.38 6.57
N GLN A 508 -15.12 29.88 5.35
CA GLN A 508 -14.94 31.30 5.01
C GLN A 508 -15.86 32.21 5.84
N VAL A 509 -17.15 31.88 5.95
CA VAL A 509 -18.11 32.70 6.71
C VAL A 509 -17.77 32.76 8.21
N LEU A 510 -17.25 31.65 8.76
CA LEU A 510 -16.90 31.58 10.17
C LEU A 510 -15.44 32.00 10.45
N GLU A 511 -14.70 32.44 9.43
CA GLU A 511 -13.28 32.82 9.51
C GLU A 511 -12.41 31.69 10.12
N LEU A 512 -12.68 30.45 9.71
CA LEU A 512 -11.96 29.25 10.14
C LEU A 512 -11.43 28.50 8.92
N ASN A 513 -10.48 27.58 9.16
CA ASN A 513 -10.06 26.66 8.11
C ASN A 513 -10.94 25.39 8.10
N ASN A 514 -10.85 24.63 7.01
CA ASN A 514 -11.66 23.43 6.80
C ASN A 514 -11.44 22.37 7.89
N ASN A 515 -10.19 22.16 8.32
CA ASN A 515 -9.87 21.21 9.37
C ASN A 515 -10.64 21.54 10.66
N LYS A 516 -10.66 22.82 11.08
CA LYS A 516 -11.37 23.27 12.29
C LYS A 516 -12.89 23.12 12.20
N ILE A 517 -13.50 23.44 11.06
CA ILE A 517 -14.96 23.28 10.88
C ILE A 517 -15.35 21.79 10.86
N SER A 518 -14.61 20.96 10.12
CA SER A 518 -14.84 19.52 10.06
C SER A 518 -14.69 18.89 11.45
N PHE A 519 -13.63 19.27 12.19
CA PHE A 519 -13.42 18.85 13.57
C PHE A 519 -14.57 19.29 14.49
N LEU A 520 -14.97 20.57 14.42
CA LEU A 520 -16.09 21.10 15.20
C LEU A 520 -17.37 20.31 14.97
N ILE A 521 -17.73 20.04 13.72
CA ILE A 521 -18.97 19.32 13.39
C ILE A 521 -18.92 17.89 13.95
N ASN A 522 -17.80 17.21 13.73
CA ASN A 522 -17.63 15.85 14.22
C ASN A 522 -17.69 15.77 15.76
N GLN A 523 -17.01 16.67 16.47
CA GLN A 523 -17.00 16.67 17.94
C GLN A 523 -18.32 17.18 18.57
N ALA A 524 -18.97 18.18 17.95
CA ALA A 524 -20.12 18.84 18.56
C ALA A 524 -21.47 18.15 18.26
N PHE A 525 -21.54 17.35 17.19
CA PHE A 525 -22.78 16.73 16.70
C PHE A 525 -22.66 15.23 16.42
N ASP A 526 -21.47 14.64 16.52
CA ASP A 526 -21.22 13.22 16.25
C ASP A 526 -21.65 12.77 14.84
N VAL A 527 -21.50 13.67 13.86
CA VAL A 527 -21.83 13.43 12.44
C VAL A 527 -20.74 14.01 11.54
N ASN A 528 -20.69 13.57 10.28
CA ASN A 528 -19.88 14.20 9.23
C ASN A 528 -20.60 15.47 8.68
N PHE A 529 -19.91 16.21 7.80
CA PHE A 529 -20.45 17.46 7.24
C PHE A 529 -21.69 17.21 6.38
N ASN A 530 -21.68 16.18 5.52
CA ASN A 530 -22.79 15.87 4.64
C ASN A 530 -24.05 15.49 5.44
N ASP A 531 -23.92 14.65 6.46
CA ASP A 531 -25.00 14.28 7.36
C ASP A 531 -25.49 15.48 8.17
N PHE A 532 -24.59 16.37 8.61
CA PHE A 532 -24.98 17.62 9.27
C PHE A 532 -25.87 18.48 8.37
N VAL A 533 -25.43 18.79 7.15
CA VAL A 533 -26.19 19.59 6.18
C VAL A 533 -27.50 18.89 5.79
N ASN A 534 -27.43 17.60 5.45
CA ASN A 534 -28.61 16.83 5.01
C ASN A 534 -29.66 16.71 6.12
N SER A 535 -29.27 16.80 7.39
CA SER A 535 -30.24 16.86 8.50
C SER A 535 -31.12 18.12 8.44
N TYR A 536 -30.57 19.26 8.01
CA TYR A 536 -31.34 20.49 7.79
C TYR A 536 -32.19 20.38 6.53
N ARG A 537 -31.61 19.90 5.42
CA ARG A 537 -32.33 19.69 4.16
C ARG A 537 -33.52 18.76 4.32
N LEU A 538 -33.36 17.66 5.08
CA LEU A 538 -34.45 16.72 5.36
C LEU A 538 -35.54 17.36 6.22
N LYS A 539 -35.17 18.16 7.24
CA LYS A 539 -36.16 18.90 8.05
C LYS A 539 -36.95 19.88 7.19
N HIS A 540 -36.26 20.66 6.34
CA HIS A 540 -36.91 21.58 5.40
C HIS A 540 -37.84 20.85 4.43
N PHE A 541 -37.37 19.74 3.82
CA PHE A 541 -38.19 18.90 2.95
C PHE A 541 -39.49 18.46 3.65
N LYS A 542 -39.40 17.95 4.88
CA LYS A 542 -40.58 17.50 5.63
C LYS A 542 -41.56 18.64 5.90
N LEU A 543 -41.08 19.86 6.12
CA LEU A 543 -41.93 21.03 6.32
C LEU A 543 -42.69 21.36 5.03
N ILE A 544 -41.98 21.52 3.90
CA ILE A 544 -42.60 21.93 2.64
C ILE A 544 -43.44 20.82 1.99
N ALA A 545 -43.13 19.55 2.26
CA ALA A 545 -43.88 18.39 1.75
C ALA A 545 -45.24 18.20 2.42
N LEU A 546 -45.44 18.76 3.61
CA LEU A 546 -46.72 18.76 4.33
C LEU A 546 -47.53 20.04 4.11
N ASP A 547 -46.99 21.03 3.40
CA ASP A 547 -47.70 22.24 3.04
C ASP A 547 -48.65 22.00 1.86
N ALA A 548 -49.94 22.28 2.07
CA ALA A 548 -50.98 22.13 1.06
C ALA A 548 -50.72 22.97 -0.20
N ASN A 549 -50.02 24.10 -0.09
CA ASN A 549 -49.68 24.95 -1.23
C ASN A 549 -48.72 24.25 -2.22
N ASN A 550 -47.95 23.29 -1.73
CA ASN A 550 -46.94 22.58 -2.49
C ASN A 550 -47.43 21.23 -3.04
N SER A 551 -48.73 20.91 -2.92
CA SER A 551 -49.30 19.63 -3.34
C SER A 551 -49.16 19.35 -4.85
N HIS A 552 -48.90 20.39 -5.65
CA HIS A 552 -48.67 20.31 -7.09
C HIS A 552 -47.23 19.92 -7.45
N LEU A 553 -46.27 20.02 -6.52
CA LEU A 553 -44.87 19.71 -6.74
C LEU A 553 -44.59 18.21 -6.54
N THR A 554 -43.62 17.70 -7.29
CA THR A 554 -43.19 16.31 -7.12
C THR A 554 -42.30 16.16 -5.88
N ILE A 555 -42.26 14.97 -5.28
CA ILE A 555 -41.33 14.63 -4.17
C ILE A 555 -39.89 15.05 -4.51
N LEU A 556 -39.47 14.77 -5.74
CA LEU A 556 -38.11 15.07 -6.17
C LEU A 556 -37.88 16.58 -6.35
N GLY A 557 -38.89 17.32 -6.83
CA GLY A 557 -38.87 18.78 -6.89
C GLY A 557 -38.68 19.38 -5.50
N LEU A 558 -39.49 18.95 -4.53
CA LEU A 558 -39.38 19.39 -3.14
C LEU A 558 -38.03 19.03 -2.51
N ALA A 559 -37.45 17.87 -2.85
CA ALA A 559 -36.11 17.51 -2.40
C ALA A 559 -35.05 18.48 -2.96
N TYR A 560 -35.15 18.85 -4.25
CA TYR A 560 -34.24 19.83 -4.85
C TYR A 560 -34.44 21.24 -4.29
N ASP A 561 -35.69 21.66 -4.04
CA ASP A 561 -36.00 22.93 -3.37
C ASP A 561 -35.47 22.98 -1.93
N SER A 562 -35.27 21.81 -1.31
CA SER A 562 -34.64 21.68 0.00
C SER A 562 -33.11 21.59 -0.06
N GLY A 563 -32.50 21.77 -1.24
CA GLY A 563 -31.06 21.82 -1.44
C GLY A 563 -30.38 20.47 -1.71
N PHE A 564 -31.12 19.36 -1.85
CA PHE A 564 -30.48 18.09 -2.26
C PHE A 564 -29.94 18.20 -3.69
N ASN A 565 -28.75 17.66 -3.96
CA ASN A 565 -28.09 17.75 -5.27
C ASN A 565 -28.39 16.58 -6.21
N SER A 566 -28.94 15.47 -5.71
CA SER A 566 -29.30 14.30 -6.51
C SER A 566 -30.42 13.48 -5.88
N LYS A 567 -31.19 12.82 -6.73
CA LYS A 567 -32.22 11.83 -6.33
C LYS A 567 -31.65 10.73 -5.44
N THR A 568 -30.44 10.26 -5.74
CA THR A 568 -29.82 9.13 -5.03
C THR A 568 -29.45 9.53 -3.62
N VAL A 569 -28.73 10.64 -3.44
CA VAL A 569 -28.38 11.16 -2.10
C VAL A 569 -29.63 11.41 -1.25
N PHE A 570 -30.67 12.02 -1.82
CA PHE A 570 -31.93 12.23 -1.12
C PHE A 570 -32.57 10.91 -0.66
N ASN A 571 -32.77 9.94 -1.57
CA ASN A 571 -33.43 8.69 -1.22
C ASN A 571 -32.62 7.86 -0.21
N THR A 572 -31.30 7.77 -0.38
CA THR A 572 -30.40 7.06 0.53
C THR A 572 -30.44 7.68 1.92
N TYR A 573 -30.25 9.00 2.03
CA TYR A 573 -30.28 9.70 3.32
C TYR A 573 -31.67 9.64 3.98
N PHE A 574 -32.75 9.84 3.20
CA PHE A 574 -34.11 9.73 3.73
C PHE A 574 -34.39 8.36 4.31
N LYS A 575 -34.04 7.29 3.59
CA LYS A 575 -34.23 5.92 4.06
C LYS A 575 -33.35 5.62 5.28
N LYS A 576 -32.12 6.14 5.33
CA LYS A 576 -31.22 6.03 6.49
C LYS A 576 -31.84 6.60 7.76
N ILE A 577 -32.51 7.75 7.68
CA ILE A 577 -33.10 8.43 8.84
C ILE A 577 -34.52 7.92 9.18
N GLU A 578 -35.38 7.72 8.19
CA GLU A 578 -36.80 7.36 8.42
C GLU A 578 -37.10 5.86 8.37
N GLY A 579 -36.17 5.05 7.88
CA GLY A 579 -36.38 3.60 7.68
C GLY A 579 -37.35 3.24 6.53
N VAL A 580 -37.95 4.23 5.87
CA VAL A 580 -38.94 4.06 4.80
C VAL A 580 -38.62 4.93 3.59
N THR A 581 -39.28 4.66 2.45
CA THR A 581 -39.12 5.52 1.25
C THR A 581 -39.84 6.86 1.44
N PRO A 582 -39.39 7.96 0.78
CA PRO A 582 -40.06 9.25 0.84
C PRO A 582 -41.55 9.19 0.49
N ARG A 583 -41.90 8.36 -0.51
CA ARG A 583 -43.28 8.15 -0.93
C ARG A 583 -44.13 7.46 0.14
N ALA A 584 -43.59 6.44 0.80
CA ALA A 584 -44.28 5.76 1.89
C ALA A 584 -44.45 6.70 3.10
N TRP A 585 -43.43 7.49 3.41
CA TRP A 585 -43.48 8.49 4.47
C TRP A 585 -44.52 9.57 4.21
N MET A 586 -44.56 10.18 3.03
CA MET A 586 -45.58 11.19 2.72
C MET A 586 -46.98 10.58 2.84
N LYS A 587 -47.24 9.40 2.27
CA LYS A 587 -48.56 8.75 2.37
C LYS A 587 -49.02 8.53 3.82
N ALA A 588 -48.09 8.31 4.75
CA ALA A 588 -48.40 8.13 6.17
C ALA A 588 -48.62 9.46 6.93
N ASN A 589 -48.16 10.59 6.39
CA ASN A 589 -48.16 11.89 7.06
C ASN A 589 -49.00 12.97 6.35
N SER A 590 -49.45 12.71 5.11
CA SER A 590 -50.45 13.51 4.41
C SER A 590 -51.83 13.22 5.02
N LEU A 591 -52.42 14.22 5.69
CA LEU A 591 -53.80 14.19 6.18
C LEU A 591 -54.82 14.39 5.04
#